data_AF-A0A8H3F7B6-F1
#
_entry.id   AF-A0A8H3F7B6-F1
#
_cell.length_a   1.000
_cell.length_b   1.000
_cell.length_c   1.000
_cell.angle_alpha   90.00
_cell.angle_beta   90.00
_cell.angle_gamma   90.00
#
_symmetry.space_group_name_H-M   'P 1'
#
loop_
_entity.id
_entity.type
_entity.pdbx_description
1 polymer ?
#
loop_
_entity_poly.entity_id
_entity_poly.type
_entity_poly.pdbx_seq_one_letter_code
_entity_poly.pdbx_strand_id
1 'polypeptide(L)'
;MRALTGLMRDLPSHVSPIYSPSTGKDVSEFSLDNGRSESPPPPNLVSPAFTPPSTPGAGTPTTHKEPRSIPVDTASQRPPKLLDTLPDVNCVVRARIPTVTGAEMFLHLYQNNVDDKEHLAIVFGNNIRSRSLDAPRPGETEMDRMIRGAYAGRLHPGRTSSRIDPDPHSPTSMPMDQVISSSPLVRIHSECYTGETAWSARCDCGEQLDEAARLMSLPSSPGGVIVYLRQEGRGIGLMEKLKAYNVQDLGWDTVEANLMLRHPADARSYGLATAMLLDLGFGGDAGIKLLTNNPDKVRAVEGPNREVIVKERVAMVPLAWKTGGKKGIHSEEIEGYLRTKIGKMGHMLE
;
A
#
# COMPACT_ATOMS: atom_id res chain seq x y z
N MET A 1 61.86 -31.11 -32.04
CA MET A 1 62.79 -30.04 -32.45
C MET A 1 62.21 -28.70 -32.00
N ARG A 2 62.83 -28.06 -30.97
CA ARG A 2 62.69 -26.66 -30.44
C ARG A 2 61.25 -26.10 -30.24
N ALA A 3 60.66 -25.94 -29.05
CA ALA A 3 61.02 -25.17 -27.83
C ALA A 3 61.06 -23.63 -28.11
N LEU A 4 60.31 -22.72 -27.46
CA LEU A 4 60.30 -22.37 -26.03
C LEU A 4 59.22 -21.28 -25.69
N THR A 5 58.48 -21.46 -24.57
CA THR A 5 58.10 -20.52 -23.45
C THR A 5 57.52 -19.10 -23.70
N GLY A 6 56.59 -18.54 -22.90
CA GLY A 6 55.97 -18.94 -21.62
C GLY A 6 55.11 -17.83 -20.97
N LEU A 7 54.21 -18.26 -20.08
CA LEU A 7 53.70 -17.66 -18.81
C LEU A 7 53.05 -16.25 -18.71
N MET A 8 51.71 -16.25 -18.55
CA MET A 8 50.94 -15.94 -17.31
C MET A 8 51.54 -14.95 -16.27
N ARG A 9 50.83 -13.83 -15.98
CA ARG A 9 50.14 -13.50 -14.69
C ARG A 9 49.99 -12.00 -14.36
N ASP A 10 48.89 -11.73 -13.65
CA ASP A 10 48.61 -10.70 -12.62
C ASP A 10 48.22 -9.24 -12.99
N LEU A 11 46.99 -8.91 -12.58
CA LEU A 11 46.40 -7.57 -12.38
C LEU A 11 46.94 -6.91 -11.09
N PRO A 12 47.03 -5.57 -11.02
CA PRO A 12 47.00 -4.88 -9.73
C PRO A 12 45.87 -3.84 -9.61
N SER A 13 45.43 -3.74 -8.36
CA SER A 13 44.46 -2.85 -7.73
C SER A 13 45.01 -1.45 -7.38
N HIS A 14 44.10 -0.47 -7.28
CA HIS A 14 44.12 0.77 -6.47
C HIS A 14 45.41 1.58 -6.32
N VAL A 15 45.47 2.77 -6.92
CA VAL A 15 46.25 3.94 -6.41
C VAL A 15 45.54 5.26 -6.77
N SER A 16 45.24 6.09 -5.77
CA SER A 16 44.84 7.51 -5.92
C SER A 16 46.07 8.43 -5.86
N PRO A 17 46.12 9.56 -6.61
CA PRO A 17 47.25 10.47 -6.54
C PRO A 17 47.14 11.50 -5.40
N ILE A 18 48.25 11.66 -4.68
CA ILE A 18 48.54 12.66 -3.64
C ILE A 18 49.10 13.92 -4.33
N TYR A 19 48.57 15.10 -3.99
CA TYR A 19 49.19 16.39 -4.33
C TYR A 19 49.80 17.02 -3.08
N SER A 20 51.06 17.47 -3.20
CA SER A 20 51.79 18.24 -2.18
C SER A 20 51.97 19.71 -2.62
N PRO A 21 52.11 20.67 -1.68
CA PRO A 21 51.93 22.09 -1.96
C PRO A 21 53.27 22.81 -2.25
N SER A 22 53.23 23.83 -3.11
CA SER A 22 54.35 24.74 -3.38
C SER A 22 54.24 26.04 -2.59
N THR A 23 55.38 26.41 -2.04
CA THR A 23 55.79 27.53 -1.16
C THR A 23 55.64 28.95 -1.71
N GLY A 24 55.46 29.93 -0.80
CA GLY A 24 56.44 31.03 -0.68
C GLY A 24 55.93 32.46 -0.41
N LYS A 25 56.43 33.01 0.71
CA LYS A 25 56.63 34.44 1.11
C LYS A 25 55.47 35.16 1.80
N ASP A 26 55.65 35.93 2.88
CA ASP A 26 56.84 36.34 3.65
C ASP A 26 56.40 36.78 5.07
N VAL A 27 57.40 36.89 5.96
CA VAL A 27 57.38 36.96 7.43
C VAL A 27 57.21 38.40 7.97
N SER A 28 56.93 38.49 9.28
CA SER A 28 57.03 39.64 10.22
C SER A 28 55.70 40.37 10.47
N GLU A 29 55.27 40.73 11.68
CA GLU A 29 55.92 40.86 12.98
C GLU A 29 54.82 41.13 14.06
N PHE A 30 55.14 40.82 15.33
CA PHE A 30 54.62 41.39 16.58
C PHE A 30 53.26 41.01 17.24
N SER A 31 53.46 40.60 18.51
CA SER A 31 52.70 40.87 19.74
C SER A 31 51.44 40.09 20.11
N LEU A 32 51.61 39.34 21.22
CA LEU A 32 50.57 38.90 22.14
C LEU A 32 49.97 40.12 22.86
N ASP A 33 48.64 40.23 22.87
CA ASP A 33 47.95 40.87 23.98
C ASP A 33 46.66 40.13 24.34
N ASN A 34 46.38 40.13 25.62
CA ASN A 34 45.53 39.23 26.37
C ASN A 34 44.17 39.90 26.58
N GLY A 35 43.10 39.42 25.94
CA GLY A 35 41.76 39.99 26.06
C GLY A 35 40.67 38.93 26.04
N ARG A 36 40.07 38.65 27.20
CA ARG A 36 38.87 37.81 27.34
C ARG A 36 37.69 38.42 26.57
N SER A 37 37.06 37.63 25.72
CA SER A 37 35.71 37.89 25.18
C SER A 37 35.06 36.55 24.82
N GLU A 38 34.07 36.14 25.61
CA GLU A 38 33.20 34.99 25.33
C GLU A 38 32.37 35.30 24.06
N SER A 39 32.52 34.47 23.03
CA SER A 39 31.65 34.51 21.83
C SER A 39 30.75 33.28 21.81
N PRO A 40 29.43 33.43 21.57
CA PRO A 40 28.51 32.29 21.48
C PRO A 40 28.72 31.52 20.17
N PRO A 41 28.37 30.21 20.13
CA PRO A 41 28.54 29.40 18.93
C PRO A 41 27.61 29.85 17.79
N PRO A 42 27.98 29.60 16.52
CA PRO A 42 27.22 30.07 15.37
C PRO A 42 25.84 29.37 15.25
N PRO A 43 24.84 30.05 14.67
CA PRO A 43 23.48 29.52 14.57
C PRO A 43 23.38 28.37 13.56
N ASN A 44 22.61 27.35 13.95
CA ASN A 44 22.26 26.19 13.13
C ASN A 44 21.57 26.61 11.82
N LEU A 45 22.03 26.04 10.70
CA LEU A 45 21.39 26.11 9.39
C LEU A 45 20.05 25.34 9.41
N VAL A 46 18.99 26.01 9.86
CA VAL A 46 17.61 25.58 9.63
C VAL A 46 17.20 26.03 8.24
N SER A 47 17.04 25.10 7.30
CA SER A 47 16.44 25.38 6.00
C SER A 47 14.99 25.85 6.20
N PRO A 48 14.52 26.89 5.50
CA PRO A 48 13.13 27.31 5.60
C PRO A 48 12.21 26.23 5.00
N ALA A 49 11.26 25.76 5.79
CA ALA A 49 10.17 24.89 5.33
C ALA A 49 9.33 25.62 4.29
N PHE A 50 9.51 25.28 3.02
CA PHE A 50 8.66 25.76 1.94
C PHE A 50 7.32 25.03 2.03
N THR A 51 6.35 25.65 2.71
CA THR A 51 4.97 25.15 2.79
C THR A 51 4.21 25.79 1.62
N PRO A 52 3.72 25.04 0.62
CA PRO A 52 2.89 25.63 -0.42
C PRO A 52 1.57 26.15 0.18
N PRO A 53 1.01 27.26 -0.34
CA PRO A 53 -0.22 27.83 0.19
C PRO A 53 -1.41 26.87 -0.02
N SER A 54 -2.28 26.81 0.99
CA SER A 54 -3.49 26.00 1.03
C SER A 54 -4.37 26.22 -0.19
N THR A 55 -4.76 25.12 -0.85
CA THR A 55 -5.75 25.11 -1.93
C THR A 55 -7.10 25.63 -1.41
N PRO A 56 -7.70 26.69 -1.99
CA PRO A 56 -9.03 27.14 -1.60
C PRO A 56 -10.09 26.18 -2.18
N GLY A 57 -10.94 25.61 -1.31
CA GLY A 57 -12.22 25.00 -1.73
C GLY A 57 -12.40 23.52 -1.41
N ALA A 58 -12.34 23.12 -0.14
CA ALA A 58 -12.81 21.80 0.31
C ALA A 58 -13.98 21.93 1.30
N GLY A 59 -15.07 22.59 0.86
CA GLY A 59 -16.38 22.36 1.45
C GLY A 59 -16.96 21.08 0.86
N THR A 60 -16.80 19.94 1.54
CA THR A 60 -17.41 18.68 1.09
C THR A 60 -18.83 18.59 1.66
N PRO A 61 -19.89 18.53 0.84
CA PRO A 61 -21.23 18.25 1.34
C PRO A 61 -21.30 16.78 1.80
N THR A 62 -21.62 16.58 3.08
CA THR A 62 -21.85 15.29 3.73
C THR A 62 -23.16 14.68 3.23
N THR A 63 -23.11 13.94 2.12
CA THR A 63 -24.21 13.05 1.75
C THR A 63 -23.92 11.66 2.32
N HIS A 64 -24.54 11.37 3.46
CA HIS A 64 -24.50 10.08 4.15
C HIS A 64 -25.34 9.05 3.39
N LYS A 65 -24.82 8.50 2.30
CA LYS A 65 -25.47 7.38 1.61
C LYS A 65 -24.53 6.19 1.61
N GLU A 66 -24.95 5.11 2.26
CA GLU A 66 -24.25 3.83 2.18
C GLU A 66 -24.15 3.37 0.71
N PRO A 67 -23.01 2.77 0.31
CA PRO A 67 -22.83 2.33 -1.06
C PRO A 67 -23.79 1.17 -1.36
N ARG A 68 -24.39 1.18 -2.56
CA ARG A 68 -25.26 0.09 -3.02
C ARG A 68 -24.45 -1.21 -3.12
N SER A 69 -25.03 -2.30 -2.65
CA SER A 69 -24.43 -3.63 -2.69
C SER A 69 -25.39 -4.66 -3.29
N ILE A 70 -24.83 -5.74 -3.84
CA ILE A 70 -25.58 -6.84 -4.45
C ILE A 70 -25.12 -8.16 -3.83
N PRO A 71 -26.02 -9.05 -3.39
CA PRO A 71 -25.66 -10.39 -2.95
C PRO A 71 -24.90 -11.15 -4.06
N VAL A 72 -23.88 -11.93 -3.67
CA VAL A 72 -23.10 -12.72 -4.62
C VAL A 72 -23.62 -14.16 -4.66
N ASP A 73 -23.96 -14.65 -5.85
CA ASP A 73 -24.14 -16.08 -6.14
C ASP A 73 -22.97 -16.55 -7.03
N THR A 74 -22.08 -17.38 -6.47
CA THR A 74 -20.84 -17.80 -7.15
C THR A 74 -21.00 -19.02 -8.05
N ALA A 75 -22.20 -19.59 -8.20
CA ALA A 75 -22.42 -20.87 -8.87
C ALA A 75 -22.21 -20.90 -10.40
N SER A 76 -22.06 -19.76 -11.09
CA SER A 76 -22.34 -19.69 -12.55
C SER A 76 -21.22 -19.21 -13.49
N GLN A 77 -19.95 -19.15 -13.07
CA GLN A 77 -18.87 -18.63 -13.95
C GLN A 77 -17.63 -19.56 -14.04
N ARG A 78 -16.88 -19.47 -15.15
CA ARG A 78 -15.67 -20.28 -15.45
C ARG A 78 -14.54 -19.95 -14.45
N PRO A 79 -14.03 -20.89 -13.63
CA PRO A 79 -13.21 -20.60 -12.44
C PRO A 79 -11.91 -19.86 -12.75
N PRO A 80 -11.51 -18.83 -11.97
CA PRO A 80 -10.18 -18.27 -12.06
C PRO A 80 -9.16 -19.35 -11.65
N LYS A 81 -7.91 -19.21 -12.09
CA LYS A 81 -6.83 -20.11 -11.68
C LYS A 81 -6.50 -19.83 -10.20
N LEU A 82 -7.02 -20.65 -9.31
CA LEU A 82 -6.73 -20.58 -7.88
C LEU A 82 -5.42 -21.32 -7.57
N LEU A 83 -4.78 -20.96 -6.47
CA LEU A 83 -3.70 -21.76 -5.90
C LEU A 83 -4.30 -22.97 -5.18
N ASP A 84 -3.61 -24.11 -5.20
CA ASP A 84 -4.04 -25.31 -4.49
C ASP A 84 -3.99 -25.11 -2.96
N THR A 85 -2.99 -24.37 -2.50
CA THR A 85 -2.80 -23.99 -1.09
C THR A 85 -2.58 -22.49 -0.97
N LEU A 86 -3.12 -21.89 0.08
CA LEU A 86 -2.88 -20.48 0.36
C LEU A 86 -1.42 -20.23 0.79
N PRO A 87 -0.83 -19.08 0.43
CA PRO A 87 0.49 -18.67 0.90
C PRO A 87 0.54 -18.51 2.41
N ASP A 88 1.73 -18.66 2.98
CA ASP A 88 2.00 -18.28 4.36
C ASP A 88 2.26 -16.77 4.40
N VAL A 89 1.59 -16.09 5.32
CA VAL A 89 1.75 -14.64 5.55
C VAL A 89 2.00 -14.34 7.00
N ASN A 90 2.79 -13.30 7.25
CA ASN A 90 3.07 -12.83 8.60
C ASN A 90 3.07 -11.30 8.65
N CYS A 91 2.16 -10.72 9.42
CA CYS A 91 2.20 -9.30 9.77
C CYS A 91 3.39 -9.02 10.69
N VAL A 92 4.39 -8.32 10.16
CA VAL A 92 5.64 -8.05 10.86
C VAL A 92 5.58 -6.81 11.74
N VAL A 93 4.90 -5.76 11.27
CA VAL A 93 4.75 -4.48 11.98
C VAL A 93 3.41 -3.82 11.68
N ARG A 94 2.91 -3.05 12.66
CA ARG A 94 1.76 -2.17 12.52
C ARG A 94 2.08 -0.76 13.02
N ALA A 95 1.63 0.26 12.29
CA ALA A 95 1.71 1.65 12.73
C ALA A 95 0.38 2.38 12.56
N ARG A 96 0.03 3.24 13.52
CA ARG A 96 -1.10 4.17 13.38
C ARG A 96 -0.70 5.30 12.44
N ILE A 97 -1.56 5.61 11.47
CA ILE A 97 -1.39 6.74 10.56
C ILE A 97 -2.45 7.80 10.90
N PRO A 98 -2.04 9.00 11.36
CA PRO A 98 -2.96 10.10 11.59
C PRO A 98 -3.67 10.51 10.29
N THR A 99 -4.98 10.73 10.37
CA THR A 99 -5.80 11.23 9.25
C THR A 99 -6.39 12.59 9.60
N VAL A 100 -6.63 13.43 8.59
CA VAL A 100 -7.26 14.75 8.76
C VAL A 100 -8.75 14.66 9.09
N THR A 101 -9.38 13.52 8.80
CA THR A 101 -10.81 13.26 9.07
C THR A 101 -11.06 12.74 10.48
N GLY A 102 -10.00 12.46 11.25
CA GLY A 102 -10.10 11.83 12.57
C GLY A 102 -10.39 10.33 12.52
N ALA A 103 -10.46 9.72 11.34
CA ALA A 103 -10.60 8.28 11.19
C ALA A 103 -9.35 7.56 11.73
N GLU A 104 -9.57 6.50 12.52
CA GLU A 104 -8.49 5.64 12.98
C GLU A 104 -8.03 4.75 11.83
N MET A 105 -6.78 4.92 11.42
CA MET A 105 -6.17 4.19 10.31
C MET A 105 -4.85 3.57 10.76
N PHE A 106 -4.62 2.31 10.38
CA PHE A 106 -3.40 1.56 10.68
C PHE A 106 -2.85 0.93 9.42
N LEU A 107 -1.54 1.00 9.24
CA LEU A 107 -0.83 0.21 8.23
C LEU A 107 -0.26 -1.04 8.89
N HIS A 108 -0.57 -2.18 8.31
CA HIS A 108 -0.01 -3.47 8.65
C HIS A 108 0.90 -3.91 7.50
N LEU A 109 2.16 -4.20 7.79
CA LEU A 109 3.13 -4.68 6.81
C LEU A 109 3.24 -6.20 6.92
N TYR A 110 3.11 -6.89 5.79
CA TYR A 110 3.13 -8.35 5.68
C TYR A 110 4.34 -8.82 4.88
N GLN A 111 4.97 -9.87 5.39
CA GLN A 111 5.91 -10.71 4.64
C GLN A 111 5.22 -12.02 4.25
N ASN A 112 5.75 -12.70 3.24
CA ASN A 112 5.16 -13.91 2.68
C ASN A 112 6.21 -14.89 2.14
N ASN A 113 5.78 -16.08 1.73
CA ASN A 113 6.64 -17.15 1.20
C ASN A 113 6.58 -17.33 -0.33
N VAL A 114 5.85 -16.46 -1.05
CA VAL A 114 5.64 -16.55 -2.51
C VAL A 114 6.53 -15.58 -3.28
N ASP A 115 6.78 -14.40 -2.73
CA ASP A 115 7.70 -13.41 -3.30
C ASP A 115 8.55 -12.73 -2.21
N ASP A 116 9.48 -11.90 -2.65
CA ASP A 116 10.40 -11.13 -1.81
C ASP A 116 9.83 -9.76 -1.41
N LYS A 117 8.54 -9.52 -1.68
CA LYS A 117 7.92 -8.22 -1.48
C LYS A 117 7.19 -8.17 -0.15
N GLU A 118 7.20 -6.97 0.41
CA GLU A 118 6.32 -6.63 1.50
C GLU A 118 4.98 -6.16 0.94
N HIS A 119 3.88 -6.63 1.53
CA HIS A 119 2.52 -6.23 1.17
C HIS A 119 1.88 -5.48 2.33
N LEU A 120 0.85 -4.69 2.05
CA LEU A 120 0.25 -3.82 3.06
C LEU A 120 -1.23 -4.16 3.26
N ALA A 121 -1.70 -4.05 4.49
CA ALA A 121 -3.12 -3.91 4.78
C ALA A 121 -3.36 -2.55 5.44
N ILE A 122 -4.16 -1.71 4.79
CA ILE A 122 -4.62 -0.42 5.30
C ILE A 122 -5.93 -0.67 6.03
N VAL A 123 -5.88 -0.65 7.34
CA VAL A 123 -7.00 -0.99 8.22
C VAL A 123 -7.64 0.28 8.75
N PHE A 124 -8.96 0.37 8.63
CA PHE A 124 -9.77 1.46 9.13
C PHE A 124 -10.61 0.97 10.31
N GLY A 125 -10.48 1.64 11.46
CA GLY A 125 -11.06 1.25 12.74
C GLY A 125 -10.08 0.49 13.64
N ASN A 126 -10.51 0.22 14.88
CA ASN A 126 -9.67 -0.36 15.94
C ASN A 126 -9.90 -1.87 16.17
N ASN A 127 -10.93 -2.43 15.53
CA ASN A 127 -11.44 -3.76 15.86
C ASN A 127 -10.85 -4.87 14.98
N ILE A 128 -10.22 -4.49 13.85
CA ILE A 128 -9.57 -5.43 12.94
C ILE A 128 -8.11 -5.58 13.38
N ARG A 129 -7.72 -6.82 13.73
CA ARG A 129 -6.38 -7.12 14.25
C ARG A 129 -5.81 -8.36 13.58
N SER A 130 -4.50 -8.34 13.36
CA SER A 130 -3.76 -9.47 12.82
C SER A 130 -3.40 -10.47 13.92
N ARG A 131 -3.71 -11.75 13.69
CA ARG A 131 -3.36 -12.84 14.60
C ARG A 131 -1.85 -13.03 14.70
N SER A 132 -1.14 -13.01 13.57
CA SER A 132 0.31 -13.19 13.57
C SER A 132 1.06 -11.99 14.18
N LEU A 133 0.50 -10.78 14.03
CA LEU A 133 0.99 -9.61 14.77
C LEU A 133 0.77 -9.80 16.27
N ASP A 134 -0.42 -10.21 16.71
CA ASP A 134 -0.69 -10.26 18.15
C ASP A 134 -0.04 -11.47 18.85
N ALA A 135 0.39 -12.49 18.11
CA ALA A 135 1.11 -13.63 18.67
C ALA A 135 2.37 -13.21 19.46
N PRO A 136 2.64 -13.84 20.62
CA PRO A 136 3.92 -13.68 21.33
C PRO A 136 5.06 -14.30 20.53
N ARG A 137 6.20 -13.60 20.48
CA ARG A 137 7.42 -14.13 19.86
C ARG A 137 8.41 -14.60 20.94
N PRO A 138 9.17 -15.69 20.72
CA PRO A 138 10.16 -16.15 21.69
C PRO A 138 11.19 -15.07 22.04
N GLY A 139 11.43 -14.85 23.33
CA GLY A 139 12.40 -13.85 23.82
C GLY A 139 11.96 -12.39 23.70
N GLU A 140 10.73 -12.14 23.27
CA GLU A 140 10.19 -10.79 23.05
C GLU A 140 9.81 -10.08 24.35
N THR A 141 10.27 -8.84 24.53
CA THR A 141 9.87 -7.97 25.65
C THR A 141 8.56 -7.23 25.36
N GLU A 142 7.92 -6.66 26.39
CA GLU A 142 6.75 -5.78 26.18
C GLU A 142 7.08 -4.55 25.31
N MET A 143 8.31 -4.04 25.41
CA MET A 143 8.76 -2.93 24.57
C MET A 143 8.87 -3.35 23.11
N ASP A 144 9.44 -4.53 22.82
CA ASP A 144 9.53 -5.07 21.44
C ASP A 144 8.14 -5.24 20.82
N ARG A 145 7.16 -5.73 21.61
CA ARG A 145 5.76 -5.81 21.20
C ARG A 145 5.18 -4.46 20.83
N MET A 146 5.42 -3.44 21.65
CA MET A 146 4.96 -2.08 21.39
C MET A 146 5.64 -1.47 20.15
N ILE A 147 6.95 -1.67 20.00
CA ILE A 147 7.77 -1.18 18.87
C ILE A 147 7.22 -1.69 17.54
N ARG A 148 6.93 -2.98 17.44
CA ARG A 148 6.33 -3.54 16.21
C ARG A 148 4.83 -3.32 16.09
N GLY A 149 4.22 -2.64 17.06
CA GLY A 149 2.82 -2.25 16.99
C GLY A 149 1.81 -3.27 17.49
N ALA A 150 2.22 -4.34 18.18
CA ALA A 150 1.33 -5.36 18.75
C ALA A 150 0.77 -4.94 20.12
N TYR A 151 0.01 -3.84 20.15
CA TYR A 151 -0.60 -3.28 21.36
C TYR A 151 -2.12 -3.03 21.20
N ALA A 152 -2.85 -2.93 22.30
CA ALA A 152 -4.24 -2.49 22.33
C ALA A 152 -4.34 -0.98 22.64
N GLY A 153 -5.33 -0.29 22.09
CA GLY A 153 -5.56 1.13 22.41
C GLY A 153 -4.50 2.07 21.86
N ARG A 154 -4.22 3.18 22.56
CA ARG A 154 -3.25 4.20 22.10
C ARG A 154 -1.93 4.13 22.88
N LEU A 155 -0.81 4.31 22.18
CA LEU A 155 0.48 4.50 22.86
C LEU A 155 0.55 5.89 23.48
N HIS A 156 1.16 5.97 24.66
CA HIS A 156 1.49 7.20 25.35
C HIS A 156 2.88 7.07 26.02
N PRO A 157 3.57 8.18 26.29
CA PRO A 157 4.82 8.15 27.04
C PRO A 157 4.67 7.42 28.38
N GLY A 158 5.66 6.61 28.74
CA GLY A 158 5.67 5.83 29.99
C GLY A 158 4.82 4.56 29.99
N ARG A 159 4.22 4.16 28.86
CA ARG A 159 3.47 2.91 28.76
C ARG A 159 4.39 1.70 28.92
N THR A 160 3.95 0.72 29.73
CA THR A 160 4.73 -0.50 30.06
C THR A 160 4.07 -1.80 29.63
N SER A 161 2.79 -1.79 29.27
CA SER A 161 2.03 -2.96 28.85
C SER A 161 1.46 -2.77 27.45
N SER A 162 1.67 -3.77 26.59
CA SER A 162 1.09 -3.82 25.25
C SER A 162 -0.39 -4.23 25.27
N ARG A 163 -0.84 -4.96 26.29
CA ARG A 163 -2.16 -5.64 26.27
C ARG A 163 -3.29 -4.81 26.88
N ILE A 164 -2.99 -4.01 27.89
CA ILE A 164 -3.98 -3.23 28.62
C ILE A 164 -3.77 -1.76 28.26
N ASP A 165 -4.85 -1.09 27.88
CA ASP A 165 -4.90 0.37 27.84
C ASP A 165 -5.47 0.83 29.20
N PRO A 166 -4.67 1.46 30.08
CA PRO A 166 -5.14 1.88 31.40
C PRO A 166 -6.09 3.08 31.35
N ASP A 167 -6.29 3.70 30.19
CA ASP A 167 -7.25 4.79 30.01
C ASP A 167 -8.71 4.27 30.11
N PRO A 168 -9.47 4.62 31.17
CA PRO A 168 -10.87 4.20 31.35
C PRO A 168 -11.81 4.79 30.30
N HIS A 169 -11.39 5.84 29.57
CA HIS A 169 -12.15 6.46 28.49
C HIS A 169 -11.76 5.93 27.11
N SER A 170 -10.81 4.98 27.03
CA SER A 170 -10.47 4.30 25.79
C SER A 170 -11.62 3.37 25.40
N PRO A 171 -12.18 3.48 24.18
CA PRO A 171 -13.27 2.59 23.71
C PRO A 171 -12.83 1.13 23.50
N THR A 172 -11.65 0.73 23.99
CA THR A 172 -11.00 -0.57 23.72
C THR A 172 -11.22 -1.64 24.78
N SER A 173 -12.09 -1.43 25.77
CA SER A 173 -12.52 -2.49 26.70
C SER A 173 -13.55 -3.47 26.11
N MET A 174 -13.74 -3.47 24.78
CA MET A 174 -14.63 -4.42 24.13
C MET A 174 -13.94 -5.77 23.99
N PRO A 175 -14.52 -6.87 24.53
CA PRO A 175 -14.00 -8.21 24.33
C PRO A 175 -13.95 -8.52 22.83
N MET A 176 -13.01 -9.38 22.47
CA MET A 176 -12.65 -9.85 21.12
C MET A 176 -13.83 -10.48 20.32
N ASP A 177 -15.02 -10.53 20.93
CA ASP A 177 -16.23 -11.22 20.49
C ASP A 177 -17.41 -10.28 20.22
N GLN A 178 -17.19 -8.96 20.12
CA GLN A 178 -18.24 -8.07 19.63
C GLN A 178 -18.49 -8.35 18.15
N VAL A 179 -19.57 -9.11 17.92
CA VAL A 179 -20.24 -9.33 16.64
C VAL A 179 -20.34 -7.99 15.93
N ILE A 180 -19.55 -7.82 14.87
CA ILE A 180 -19.72 -6.70 13.96
C ILE A 180 -21.12 -6.88 13.37
N SER A 181 -22.07 -6.03 13.76
CA SER A 181 -23.48 -6.17 13.34
C SER A 181 -23.67 -6.02 11.82
N SER A 182 -22.63 -5.58 11.11
CA SER A 182 -22.55 -5.50 9.66
C SER A 182 -21.20 -6.02 9.16
N SER A 183 -21.20 -6.81 8.08
CA SER A 183 -19.94 -7.31 7.51
C SER A 183 -19.02 -6.16 7.09
N PRO A 184 -17.73 -6.19 7.47
CA PRO A 184 -16.78 -5.12 7.15
C PRO A 184 -16.53 -4.99 5.65
N LEU A 185 -16.21 -3.76 5.21
CA LEU A 185 -15.89 -3.46 3.81
C LEU A 185 -14.44 -3.85 3.50
N VAL A 186 -14.23 -4.57 2.41
CA VAL A 186 -12.91 -5.05 1.98
C VAL A 186 -12.64 -4.59 0.56
N ARG A 187 -11.41 -4.14 0.30
CA ARG A 187 -10.91 -3.79 -1.03
C ARG A 187 -9.60 -4.51 -1.29
N ILE A 188 -9.54 -5.30 -2.38
CA ILE A 188 -8.27 -5.84 -2.88
C ILE A 188 -7.73 -4.91 -3.96
N HIS A 189 -6.68 -4.18 -3.60
CA HIS A 189 -6.05 -3.18 -4.44
C HIS A 189 -4.71 -3.69 -4.95
N SER A 190 -4.53 -3.70 -6.27
CA SER A 190 -3.22 -3.96 -6.87
C SER A 190 -2.52 -2.63 -7.04
N GLU A 191 -1.29 -2.52 -6.56
CA GLU A 191 -0.42 -1.34 -6.71
C GLU A 191 -0.45 -0.79 -8.13
N CYS A 192 -0.59 0.53 -8.24
CA CYS A 192 -0.51 1.29 -9.46
C CYS A 192 0.16 2.64 -9.19
N TYR A 193 1.48 2.65 -9.17
CA TYR A 193 2.33 3.81 -8.91
C TYR A 193 1.92 5.04 -9.75
N THR A 194 1.70 4.83 -11.06
CA THR A 194 1.34 5.93 -11.96
C THR A 194 0.00 6.57 -11.61
N GLY A 195 -1.00 5.79 -11.22
CA GLY A 195 -2.33 6.29 -10.89
C GLY A 195 -2.41 6.87 -9.47
N GLU A 196 -1.70 6.27 -8.53
CA GLU A 196 -1.79 6.60 -7.10
C GLU A 196 -0.82 7.70 -6.69
N THR A 197 0.38 7.72 -7.27
CA THR A 197 1.46 8.63 -6.87
C THR A 197 1.76 9.68 -7.92
N ALA A 198 1.66 9.34 -9.21
CA ALA A 198 2.00 10.25 -10.31
C ALA A 198 0.79 10.93 -10.96
N TRP A 199 -0.40 10.85 -10.34
CA TRP A 199 -1.64 11.50 -10.80
C TRP A 199 -2.01 11.20 -12.26
N SER A 200 -1.69 10.00 -12.75
CA SER A 200 -1.92 9.64 -14.14
C SER A 200 -3.40 9.61 -14.48
N ALA A 201 -3.77 10.30 -15.57
CA ALA A 201 -5.10 10.24 -16.15
C ALA A 201 -5.32 9.04 -17.10
N ARG A 202 -4.39 8.07 -17.16
CA ARG A 202 -4.53 6.86 -18.01
C ARG A 202 -5.38 5.77 -17.37
N CYS A 203 -5.59 5.83 -16.05
CA CYS A 203 -6.33 4.83 -15.30
C CYS A 203 -7.02 5.45 -14.09
N ASP A 204 -8.00 4.74 -13.54
CA ASP A 204 -8.77 5.15 -12.37
C ASP A 204 -8.23 4.61 -11.04
N CYS A 205 -7.01 4.05 -11.00
CA CYS A 205 -6.50 3.35 -9.82
C CYS A 205 -6.35 4.25 -8.59
N GLY A 206 -5.88 5.50 -8.78
CA GLY A 206 -5.77 6.47 -7.69
C GLY A 206 -7.13 6.81 -7.09
N GLU A 207 -8.10 7.19 -7.93
CA GLU A 207 -9.47 7.48 -7.49
C GLU A 207 -10.13 6.28 -6.80
N GLN A 208 -9.89 5.05 -7.26
CA GLN A 208 -10.40 3.85 -6.61
C GLN A 208 -9.79 3.63 -5.22
N LEU A 209 -8.51 3.94 -5.02
CA LEU A 209 -7.86 3.84 -3.72
C LEU A 209 -8.44 4.87 -2.75
N ASP A 210 -8.56 6.12 -3.21
CA ASP A 210 -9.10 7.24 -2.43
C ASP A 210 -10.56 7.00 -2.05
N GLU A 211 -11.39 6.53 -2.97
CA GLU A 211 -12.80 6.24 -2.70
C GLU A 211 -12.96 5.07 -1.72
N ALA A 212 -12.13 4.03 -1.83
CA ALA A 212 -12.14 2.93 -0.86
C ALA A 212 -11.80 3.44 0.56
N ALA A 213 -10.74 4.24 0.68
CA ALA A 213 -10.33 4.83 1.95
C ALA A 213 -11.42 5.77 2.50
N ARG A 214 -12.04 6.59 1.65
CA ARG A 214 -13.13 7.49 2.03
C ARG A 214 -14.34 6.72 2.56
N LEU A 215 -14.79 5.68 1.85
CA LEU A 215 -15.94 4.86 2.25
C LEU A 215 -15.69 4.18 3.60
N MET A 216 -14.50 3.61 3.81
CA MET A 216 -14.14 2.93 5.05
C MET A 216 -13.98 3.91 6.23
N SER A 217 -13.63 5.17 5.95
CA SER A 217 -13.45 6.25 6.95
C SER A 217 -14.73 6.98 7.34
N LEU A 218 -15.89 6.65 6.75
CA LEU A 218 -17.15 7.32 7.09
C LEU A 218 -17.53 7.04 8.57
N PRO A 219 -18.11 8.02 9.30
CA PRO A 219 -18.51 7.81 10.70
C PRO A 219 -19.53 6.67 10.91
N SER A 220 -20.36 6.40 9.90
CA SER A 220 -21.33 5.29 9.90
C SER A 220 -20.75 3.96 9.43
N SER A 221 -19.50 3.95 8.96
CA SER A 221 -18.84 2.73 8.50
C SER A 221 -18.46 1.86 9.70
N PRO A 222 -18.63 0.53 9.61
CA PRO A 222 -18.06 -0.39 10.61
C PRO A 222 -16.52 -0.49 10.54
N GLY A 223 -15.88 0.29 9.66
CA GLY A 223 -14.48 0.17 9.30
C GLY A 223 -14.27 -0.75 8.11
N GLY A 224 -13.03 -1.17 7.89
CA GLY A 224 -12.71 -2.01 6.76
C GLY A 224 -11.22 -2.18 6.53
N VAL A 225 -10.87 -2.90 5.46
CA VAL A 225 -9.48 -3.10 5.06
C VAL A 225 -9.30 -2.95 3.56
N ILE A 226 -8.24 -2.21 3.19
CA ILE A 226 -7.67 -2.25 1.85
C ILE A 226 -6.45 -3.16 1.91
N VAL A 227 -6.54 -4.33 1.31
CA VAL A 227 -5.39 -5.20 1.07
C VAL A 227 -4.66 -4.66 -0.16
N TYR A 228 -3.53 -4.02 0.08
CA TYR A 228 -2.70 -3.39 -0.93
C TYR A 228 -1.57 -4.34 -1.35
N LEU A 229 -1.75 -4.96 -2.51
CA LEU A 229 -0.82 -5.94 -3.05
C LEU A 229 0.19 -5.26 -3.99
N ARG A 230 1.48 -5.41 -3.70
CA ARG A 230 2.60 -4.84 -4.48
C ARG A 230 2.92 -5.62 -5.76
N GLN A 231 1.90 -5.70 -6.61
CA GLN A 231 1.88 -6.42 -7.88
C GLN A 231 1.56 -5.48 -9.04
N GLU A 232 2.41 -4.46 -9.20
CA GLU A 232 2.34 -3.45 -10.26
C GLU A 232 2.20 -4.06 -11.66
N GLY A 233 1.49 -3.36 -12.54
CA GLY A 233 1.35 -3.71 -13.95
C GLY A 233 0.57 -5.00 -14.19
N ARG A 234 -0.26 -5.45 -13.24
CA ARG A 234 -0.87 -6.80 -13.26
C ARG A 234 0.17 -7.91 -13.11
N GLY A 235 1.21 -7.67 -12.33
CA GLY A 235 2.27 -8.63 -12.02
C GLY A 235 3.50 -8.56 -12.93
N ILE A 236 3.48 -7.77 -14.02
CA ILE A 236 4.65 -7.61 -14.90
C ILE A 236 5.66 -6.57 -14.40
N GLY A 237 5.27 -5.75 -13.41
CA GLY A 237 6.11 -4.69 -12.85
C GLY A 237 6.04 -3.35 -13.58
N LEU A 238 6.60 -2.32 -12.94
CA LEU A 238 6.51 -0.93 -13.41
C LEU A 238 7.25 -0.71 -14.74
N MET A 239 8.46 -1.27 -14.89
CA MET A 239 9.26 -1.08 -16.10
C MET A 239 8.51 -1.57 -17.35
N GLU A 240 7.96 -2.77 -17.30
CA GLU A 240 7.22 -3.37 -18.41
C GLU A 240 5.90 -2.65 -18.67
N LYS A 241 5.22 -2.17 -17.63
CA LYS A 241 4.05 -1.30 -17.77
C LYS A 241 4.37 0.00 -18.52
N LEU A 242 5.50 0.64 -18.23
CA LEU A 242 5.91 1.86 -18.94
C LEU A 242 6.28 1.58 -20.40
N LYS A 243 6.90 0.42 -20.70
CA LYS A 243 7.09 -0.02 -22.09
C LYS A 243 5.74 -0.21 -22.80
N ALA A 244 4.77 -0.85 -22.14
CA ALA A 244 3.43 -1.04 -22.69
C ALA A 244 2.71 0.29 -22.95
N TYR A 245 2.95 1.32 -22.12
CA TYR A 245 2.46 2.67 -22.35
C TYR A 245 3.04 3.30 -23.61
N ASN A 246 4.37 3.20 -23.81
CA ASN A 246 4.99 3.72 -25.04
C ASN A 246 4.42 3.04 -26.29
N VAL A 247 4.14 1.74 -26.22
CA VAL A 247 3.54 0.98 -27.33
C VAL A 247 2.08 1.40 -27.56
N GLN A 248 1.32 1.68 -26.50
CA GLN A 248 -0.04 2.23 -26.62
C GLN A 248 -0.05 3.62 -27.25
N ASP A 249 0.93 4.46 -26.92
CA ASP A 249 1.07 5.80 -27.51
C ASP A 249 1.40 5.76 -29.01
N LEU A 250 1.87 4.61 -29.52
CA LEU A 250 2.02 4.33 -30.95
C LEU A 250 0.70 3.89 -31.63
N GLY A 251 -0.40 3.83 -30.90
CA GLY A 251 -1.75 3.54 -31.41
C GLY A 251 -2.26 2.11 -31.18
N TRP A 252 -1.48 1.26 -30.50
CA TRP A 252 -1.88 -0.12 -30.20
C TRP A 252 -2.79 -0.20 -28.97
N ASP A 253 -3.74 -1.14 -28.97
CA ASP A 253 -4.58 -1.32 -27.79
C ASP A 253 -3.84 -2.03 -26.63
N THR A 254 -4.40 -1.99 -25.43
CA THR A 254 -3.76 -2.57 -24.23
C THR A 254 -3.49 -4.07 -24.36
N VAL A 255 -4.30 -4.82 -25.10
CA VAL A 255 -4.10 -6.27 -25.31
C VAL A 255 -2.96 -6.49 -26.30
N GLU A 256 -2.96 -5.75 -27.41
CA GLU A 256 -1.91 -5.81 -28.44
C GLU A 256 -0.54 -5.41 -27.89
N ALA A 257 -0.48 -4.36 -27.07
CA ALA A 257 0.73 -3.92 -26.39
C ALA A 257 1.31 -5.02 -25.50
N ASN A 258 0.47 -5.72 -24.74
CA ASN A 258 0.92 -6.84 -23.90
C ASN A 258 1.39 -8.04 -24.74
N LEU A 259 0.69 -8.36 -25.84
CA LEU A 259 1.09 -9.43 -26.76
C LEU A 259 2.44 -9.15 -27.41
N MET A 260 2.70 -7.91 -27.85
CA MET A 260 3.99 -7.50 -28.42
C MET A 260 5.13 -7.65 -27.42
N LEU A 261 4.87 -7.34 -26.15
CA LEU A 261 5.83 -7.51 -25.06
C LEU A 261 5.88 -8.94 -24.51
N ARG A 262 5.10 -9.88 -25.09
CA ARG A 262 4.99 -11.30 -24.68
C ARG A 262 4.55 -11.49 -23.23
N HIS A 263 3.76 -10.57 -22.72
CA HIS A 263 3.22 -10.61 -21.36
C HIS A 263 1.87 -11.33 -21.32
N PRO A 264 1.55 -12.05 -20.23
CA PRO A 264 0.20 -12.53 -20.00
C PRO A 264 -0.77 -11.36 -19.78
N ALA A 265 -2.05 -11.55 -20.11
CA ALA A 265 -3.07 -10.51 -19.93
C ALA A 265 -3.29 -10.11 -18.44
N ASP A 266 -3.03 -11.05 -17.53
CA ASP A 266 -3.03 -10.88 -16.08
C ASP A 266 -2.17 -11.97 -15.43
N ALA A 267 -1.07 -11.59 -14.75
CA ALA A 267 -0.19 -12.52 -14.03
C ALA A 267 -0.48 -12.56 -12.51
N ARG A 268 -1.51 -11.85 -12.05
CA ARG A 268 -1.76 -11.68 -10.61
C ARG A 268 -2.29 -12.95 -9.97
N SER A 269 -1.87 -13.16 -8.73
CA SER A 269 -2.48 -14.12 -7.81
C SER A 269 -3.14 -13.37 -6.66
N TYR A 270 -4.32 -13.81 -6.25
CA TYR A 270 -5.05 -13.23 -5.13
C TYR A 270 -5.02 -14.11 -3.87
N GLY A 271 -4.37 -15.28 -3.92
CA GLY A 271 -4.23 -16.14 -2.74
C GLY A 271 -3.52 -15.44 -1.57
N LEU A 272 -2.58 -14.54 -1.87
CA LEU A 272 -1.93 -13.71 -0.87
C LEU A 272 -2.91 -12.77 -0.16
N ALA A 273 -3.86 -12.19 -0.91
CA ALA A 273 -4.92 -11.37 -0.31
C ALA A 273 -5.83 -12.20 0.59
N THR A 274 -6.22 -13.41 0.16
CA THR A 274 -7.02 -14.33 0.99
C THR A 274 -6.29 -14.67 2.28
N ALA A 275 -4.99 -15.03 2.21
CA ALA A 275 -4.19 -15.33 3.39
C ALA A 275 -4.09 -14.13 4.36
N MET A 276 -3.85 -12.91 3.86
CA MET A 276 -3.83 -11.70 4.67
C MET A 276 -5.19 -11.43 5.35
N LEU A 277 -6.30 -11.65 4.65
CA LEU A 277 -7.64 -11.51 5.22
C LEU A 277 -7.90 -12.53 6.34
N LEU A 278 -7.46 -13.77 6.17
CA LEU A 278 -7.56 -14.79 7.24
C LEU A 278 -6.75 -14.41 8.47
N ASP A 279 -5.54 -13.89 8.28
CA ASP A 279 -4.71 -13.43 9.40
C ASP A 279 -5.36 -12.24 10.14
N LEU A 280 -6.04 -11.36 9.42
CA LEU A 280 -6.83 -10.25 10.00
C LEU A 280 -8.19 -10.67 10.59
N GLY A 281 -8.51 -11.96 10.59
CA GLY A 281 -9.72 -12.51 11.22
C GLY A 281 -10.98 -12.48 10.33
N PHE A 282 -10.86 -12.27 9.02
CA PHE A 282 -12.01 -12.27 8.09
C PHE A 282 -12.43 -13.68 7.60
N GLY A 283 -11.97 -14.74 8.28
CA GLY A 283 -12.42 -16.10 8.02
C GLY A 283 -13.78 -16.41 8.66
N GLY A 284 -14.42 -17.49 8.22
CA GLY A 284 -15.67 -17.99 8.80
C GLY A 284 -16.94 -17.27 8.33
N ASP A 285 -18.05 -17.50 9.04
CA ASP A 285 -19.41 -17.21 8.57
C ASP A 285 -19.81 -15.72 8.61
N ALA A 286 -19.01 -14.88 9.26
CA ALA A 286 -19.26 -13.44 9.34
C ALA A 286 -19.23 -12.78 7.95
N GLY A 287 -18.36 -13.28 7.07
CA GLY A 287 -18.22 -12.83 5.68
C GLY A 287 -17.87 -11.34 5.52
N ILE A 288 -17.67 -10.93 4.26
CA ILE A 288 -17.21 -9.59 3.89
C ILE A 288 -18.12 -8.93 2.85
N LYS A 289 -18.09 -7.59 2.82
CA LYS A 289 -18.57 -6.80 1.68
C LYS A 289 -17.38 -6.45 0.80
N LEU A 290 -17.31 -6.99 -0.42
CA LEU A 290 -16.16 -6.81 -1.31
C LEU A 290 -16.39 -5.66 -2.30
N LEU A 291 -15.56 -4.62 -2.21
CA LEU A 291 -15.59 -3.46 -3.10
C LEU A 291 -14.82 -3.74 -4.41
N THR A 292 -15.53 -4.30 -5.40
CA THR A 292 -14.95 -4.71 -6.68
C THR A 292 -15.96 -4.65 -7.83
N ASN A 293 -15.44 -4.36 -9.02
CA ASN A 293 -16.17 -4.53 -10.29
C ASN A 293 -15.71 -5.77 -11.06
N ASN A 294 -14.61 -6.39 -10.63
CA ASN A 294 -14.09 -7.58 -11.27
C ASN A 294 -14.75 -8.83 -10.66
N PRO A 295 -15.58 -9.59 -11.40
CA PRO A 295 -16.18 -10.83 -10.92
C PRO A 295 -15.14 -11.91 -10.58
N ASP A 296 -14.02 -11.96 -11.30
CA ASP A 296 -12.96 -12.93 -11.03
C ASP A 296 -12.27 -12.67 -9.69
N LYS A 297 -12.18 -11.40 -9.27
CA LYS A 297 -11.69 -11.06 -7.92
C LYS A 297 -12.60 -11.60 -6.83
N VAL A 298 -13.89 -11.69 -7.06
CA VAL A 298 -14.84 -12.21 -6.05
C VAL A 298 -14.48 -13.66 -5.73
N ARG A 299 -14.40 -14.51 -6.76
CA ARG A 299 -14.07 -15.92 -6.61
C ARG A 299 -12.63 -16.15 -6.15
N ALA A 300 -11.70 -15.34 -6.64
CA ALA A 300 -10.30 -15.47 -6.26
C ALA A 300 -10.05 -15.10 -4.79
N VAL A 301 -10.83 -14.17 -4.22
CA VAL A 301 -10.74 -13.80 -2.79
C VAL A 301 -11.34 -14.85 -1.88
N GLU A 302 -12.42 -15.52 -2.29
CA GLU A 302 -13.01 -16.59 -1.50
C GLU A 302 -12.00 -17.71 -1.19
N GLY A 303 -11.05 -17.95 -2.11
CA GLY A 303 -10.01 -18.95 -1.97
C GLY A 303 -10.46 -20.35 -2.42
N PRO A 304 -9.53 -21.32 -2.52
CA PRO A 304 -9.81 -22.64 -3.05
C PRO A 304 -10.84 -23.43 -2.23
N ASN A 305 -10.88 -23.23 -0.91
CA ASN A 305 -11.82 -23.92 -0.02
C ASN A 305 -12.85 -22.97 0.58
N ARG A 306 -13.05 -21.79 -0.03
CA ARG A 306 -13.97 -20.75 0.46
C ARG A 306 -13.62 -20.28 1.87
N GLU A 307 -12.34 -20.09 2.12
CA GLU A 307 -11.78 -19.64 3.38
C GLU A 307 -12.31 -18.26 3.80
N VAL A 308 -12.64 -17.41 2.81
CA VAL A 308 -13.32 -16.12 3.00
C VAL A 308 -14.68 -16.16 2.30
N ILE A 309 -15.73 -15.67 2.95
CA ILE A 309 -17.08 -15.63 2.36
C ILE A 309 -17.40 -14.21 1.90
N VAL A 310 -17.63 -14.01 0.60
CA VAL A 310 -18.11 -12.72 0.08
C VAL A 310 -19.64 -12.71 0.12
N LYS A 311 -20.23 -11.99 1.08
CA LYS A 311 -21.70 -11.89 1.22
C LYS A 311 -22.30 -10.93 0.22
N GLU A 312 -21.63 -9.80 0.02
CA GLU A 312 -22.11 -8.73 -0.83
C GLU A 312 -20.96 -8.18 -1.68
N ARG A 313 -21.24 -7.92 -2.95
CA ARG A 313 -20.38 -7.10 -3.80
C ARG A 313 -20.83 -5.65 -3.70
N VAL A 314 -19.90 -4.75 -3.49
CA VAL A 314 -20.11 -3.31 -3.55
C VAL A 314 -19.46 -2.79 -4.84
N ALA A 315 -20.22 -2.05 -5.64
CA ALA A 315 -19.73 -1.51 -6.91
C ALA A 315 -18.77 -0.34 -6.68
N MET A 316 -17.66 -0.32 -7.42
CA MET A 316 -16.70 0.77 -7.47
C MET A 316 -16.97 1.63 -8.72
N VAL A 317 -18.04 2.42 -8.68
CA VAL A 317 -18.42 3.26 -9.83
C VAL A 317 -17.44 4.45 -9.96
N PRO A 318 -16.88 4.73 -11.15
CA PRO A 318 -16.04 5.90 -11.37
C PRO A 318 -16.70 7.21 -10.90
N LEU A 319 -15.91 8.10 -10.29
CA LEU A 319 -16.43 9.34 -9.72
C LEU A 319 -16.99 10.29 -10.80
N ALA A 320 -16.35 10.32 -11.97
CA ALA A 320 -16.84 10.97 -13.17
C ALA A 320 -18.28 10.58 -13.49
N TRP A 321 -18.60 9.29 -13.42
CA TRP A 321 -19.94 8.79 -13.74
C TRP A 321 -20.94 9.08 -12.63
N LYS A 322 -20.54 8.89 -11.35
CA LYS A 322 -21.39 9.20 -10.19
C LYS A 322 -21.82 10.67 -10.14
N THR A 323 -20.97 11.57 -10.63
CA THR A 323 -21.19 13.03 -10.52
C THR A 323 -21.65 13.69 -11.80
N GLY A 324 -21.87 12.93 -12.87
CA GLY A 324 -22.19 13.48 -14.19
C GLY A 324 -21.08 14.37 -14.75
N GLY A 325 -19.82 14.00 -14.49
CA GLY A 325 -18.62 14.67 -14.95
C GLY A 325 -18.24 15.95 -14.20
N LYS A 326 -18.82 16.18 -13.01
CA LYS A 326 -18.48 17.35 -12.18
C LYS A 326 -17.19 17.14 -11.37
N LYS A 327 -16.83 15.88 -11.11
CA LYS A 327 -15.64 15.48 -10.35
C LYS A 327 -15.04 14.22 -10.98
N GLY A 328 -13.76 13.99 -10.71
CA GLY A 328 -13.03 12.81 -11.11
C GLY A 328 -12.20 13.03 -12.36
N ILE A 329 -11.53 11.97 -12.83
CA ILE A 329 -10.62 12.06 -13.96
C ILE A 329 -11.41 12.06 -15.27
N HIS A 330 -11.07 12.99 -16.15
CA HIS A 330 -11.60 13.11 -17.50
C HIS A 330 -10.46 13.11 -18.52
N SER A 331 -10.40 12.09 -19.37
CA SER A 331 -9.42 11.97 -20.45
C SER A 331 -9.92 10.98 -21.50
N GLU A 332 -9.33 10.96 -22.69
CA GLU A 332 -9.66 9.95 -23.69
C GLU A 332 -9.08 8.58 -23.30
N GLU A 333 -7.93 8.60 -22.64
CA GLU A 333 -7.19 7.43 -22.19
C GLU A 333 -7.97 6.63 -21.13
N ILE A 334 -8.56 7.31 -20.14
CA ILE A 334 -9.34 6.64 -19.09
C ILE A 334 -10.62 6.00 -19.68
N GLU A 335 -11.27 6.66 -20.63
CA GLU A 335 -12.46 6.14 -21.29
C GLU A 335 -12.14 4.90 -22.14
N GLY A 336 -11.03 4.94 -22.89
CA GLY A 336 -10.52 3.75 -23.61
C GLY A 336 -10.18 2.59 -22.68
N TYR A 337 -9.55 2.89 -21.54
CA TYR A 337 -9.23 1.92 -20.51
C TYR A 337 -10.46 1.28 -19.86
N LEU A 338 -11.45 2.09 -19.46
CA LEU A 338 -12.70 1.61 -18.87
C LEU A 338 -13.50 0.78 -19.88
N ARG A 339 -13.59 1.21 -21.14
CA ARG A 339 -14.22 0.45 -22.23
C ARG A 339 -13.59 -0.93 -22.39
N THR A 340 -12.26 -1.01 -22.31
CA THR A 340 -11.53 -2.29 -22.40
C THR A 340 -11.86 -3.20 -21.21
N LYS A 341 -11.92 -2.66 -19.98
CA LYS A 341 -12.31 -3.43 -18.79
C LYS A 341 -13.72 -4.02 -18.90
N ILE A 342 -14.67 -3.26 -19.42
CA ILE A 342 -16.06 -3.71 -19.59
C ILE A 342 -16.14 -4.72 -20.73
N GLY A 343 -15.73 -4.33 -21.94
CA GLY A 343 -15.96 -5.10 -23.16
C GLY A 343 -15.09 -6.34 -23.28
N LYS A 344 -13.82 -6.28 -22.84
CA LYS A 344 -12.87 -7.40 -22.98
C LYS A 344 -12.64 -8.19 -21.69
N MET A 345 -12.92 -7.59 -20.52
CA MET A 345 -12.63 -8.21 -19.20
C MET A 345 -13.86 -8.38 -18.29
N GLY A 346 -15.08 -8.17 -18.81
CA GLY A 346 -16.33 -8.48 -18.10
C GLY A 346 -16.55 -7.75 -16.78
N HIS A 347 -15.98 -6.55 -16.60
CA HIS A 347 -16.18 -5.79 -15.36
C HIS A 347 -17.62 -5.30 -15.22
N MET A 348 -18.21 -5.49 -14.03
CA MET A 348 -19.55 -5.07 -13.64
C MET A 348 -19.49 -3.69 -12.97
N LEU A 349 -19.86 -2.63 -13.69
CA LEU A 349 -19.81 -1.25 -13.18
C LEU A 349 -21.15 -0.77 -12.58
N GLU A 350 -22.14 -1.65 -12.48
CA GLU A 350 -23.46 -1.39 -11.91
C GLU A 350 -23.58 -1.81 -10.45
#